data_AF-A0A1C6H1A3-F1
#
_entry.id   AF-A0A1C6H1A3-F1
#
_cell.length_a   1.000
_cell.length_b   1.000
_cell.length_c   1.000
_cell.angle_alpha   90.00
_cell.angle_beta   90.00
_cell.angle_gamma   90.00
#
_symmetry.space_group_name_H-M   'P 1'
#
loop_
_entity.id
_entity.type
_entity.pdbx_description
1 polymer ?
#
loop_
_entity_poly.entity_id
_entity_poly.type
_entity_poly.pdbx_seq_one_letter_code
_entity_poly.pdbx_strand_id
1 'polypeptide(L)'
;MLTKFEKRAMAYILALLMCASMVLVPGTAVFAKEEDSVDEVEILESADGYYYWEREDGTIGISGYEGNEKELVIPSTLDGHTVSWIIWGAFSGNETIEKVVIPDTVTAISYHAFSGCENLKEVTLPSGLKEIGSSAFLRCSSMSSILVPKTVEEIGANALGYLNIESIWNEEDDTWTYEGEKMPDFTILGYEGSAAQAYAKENDIAFAALAEYNDVNQGDWYYRYVNWAYANGLMKGYENGDFGPADNLTRGQFAIILHRYEGTPDVTEKSTFPDVADGLYYSDAIIWAKGTGVVGGYANGNFGPDDYMTREQLATMMYRYAKYKGYDTEKGTDLTAFPDAGNVTEFAETAMSWAVAKGLITGDNGNLNPQGTANRAVTATIMNRFVEAFGE
;
A
#
# COMPACT_ATOMS: atom_id res chain seq x y z
N MET A 1 12.17 13.56 36.98
CA MET A 1 11.05 12.96 36.23
C MET A 1 11.67 12.57 34.90
N LEU A 2 11.78 11.27 34.60
CA LEU A 2 12.47 10.81 33.39
C LEU A 2 11.75 11.34 32.15
N THR A 3 12.49 11.78 31.14
CA THR A 3 11.95 12.20 29.84
C THR A 3 11.22 11.03 29.17
N LYS A 4 10.31 11.32 28.22
CA LYS A 4 9.60 10.28 27.45
C LYS A 4 10.58 9.32 26.75
N PHE A 5 11.76 9.83 26.40
CA PHE A 5 12.87 9.10 25.79
C PHE A 5 13.62 8.20 26.79
N GLU A 6 13.96 8.69 27.99
CA GLU A 6 14.60 7.87 29.04
C GLU A 6 13.73 6.67 29.46
N LYS A 7 12.40 6.80 29.38
CA LYS A 7 11.46 5.69 29.59
C LYS A 7 11.48 4.66 28.45
N ARG A 8 11.72 5.09 27.22
CA ARG A 8 11.85 4.21 26.03
C ARG A 8 13.19 3.48 26.02
N ALA A 9 14.28 4.16 26.37
CA ALA A 9 15.60 3.54 26.54
C ALA A 9 15.60 2.49 27.68
N MET A 10 14.92 2.78 28.81
CA MET A 10 14.72 1.79 29.88
C MET A 10 13.87 0.59 29.43
N ALA A 11 12.84 0.80 28.62
CA ALA A 11 12.05 -0.30 28.04
C ALA A 11 12.91 -1.18 27.11
N TYR A 12 13.88 -0.57 26.41
CA TYR A 12 14.84 -1.26 25.56
C TYR A 12 15.80 -2.17 26.35
N ILE A 13 16.36 -1.66 27.45
CA ILE A 13 17.21 -2.45 28.37
C ILE A 13 16.41 -3.61 28.97
N LEU A 14 15.12 -3.39 29.32
CA LEU A 14 14.23 -4.47 29.77
C LEU A 14 13.96 -5.51 28.68
N ALA A 15 13.75 -5.10 27.42
CA ALA A 15 13.49 -6.00 26.31
C ALA A 15 14.70 -6.90 26.00
N LEU A 16 15.92 -6.35 26.01
CA LEU A 16 17.16 -7.12 25.90
C LEU A 16 17.32 -8.15 27.03
N LEU A 17 16.98 -7.78 28.27
CA LEU A 17 17.00 -8.68 29.44
C LEU A 17 15.93 -9.80 29.35
N MET A 18 14.76 -9.53 28.77
CA MET A 18 13.70 -10.53 28.61
C MET A 18 14.01 -11.56 27.51
N CYS A 19 14.67 -11.15 26.42
CA CYS A 19 15.11 -12.09 25.37
C CYS A 19 16.18 -13.09 25.85
N ALA A 20 16.97 -12.74 26.88
CA ALA A 20 18.03 -13.59 27.41
C ALA A 20 17.57 -14.64 28.44
N SER A 21 16.30 -14.66 28.84
CA SER A 21 15.80 -15.55 29.90
C SER A 21 14.61 -16.42 29.49
N MET A 22 14.84 -17.33 28.54
CA MET A 22 13.96 -18.49 28.34
C MET A 22 14.75 -19.80 28.23
N VAL A 23 15.20 -20.32 29.37
CA VAL A 23 15.35 -21.77 29.59
C VAL A 23 14.98 -22.07 31.05
N LEU A 24 13.75 -22.53 31.27
CA LEU A 24 13.33 -23.12 32.55
C LEU A 24 13.39 -24.65 32.41
N VAL A 25 14.47 -25.26 32.90
CA VAL A 25 14.48 -26.68 33.28
C VAL A 25 14.40 -26.74 34.81
N PRO A 26 13.42 -27.42 35.42
CA PRO A 26 13.32 -27.49 36.86
C PRO A 26 14.34 -28.48 37.42
N GLY A 27 15.23 -27.98 38.29
CA GLY A 27 15.92 -28.80 39.28
C GLY A 27 17.40 -29.06 39.01
N THR A 28 18.26 -28.06 39.25
CA THR A 28 19.51 -28.16 40.03
C THR A 28 20.05 -26.75 40.22
N ALA A 29 20.34 -26.36 41.47
CA ALA A 29 20.97 -25.08 41.76
C ALA A 29 22.38 -25.03 41.16
N VAL A 30 22.58 -24.16 40.18
CA VAL A 30 23.90 -23.69 39.75
C VAL A 30 23.96 -22.21 40.13
N PHE A 31 24.89 -21.87 41.03
CA PHE A 31 25.19 -20.48 41.35
C PHE A 31 25.71 -19.80 40.07
N ALA A 32 24.90 -18.92 39.48
CA ALA A 32 25.33 -18.05 38.40
C ALA A 32 26.42 -17.11 38.91
N LYS A 33 27.56 -17.13 38.23
CA LYS A 33 28.75 -16.36 38.50
C LYS A 33 28.70 -15.11 37.62
N GLU A 34 28.96 -13.95 38.23
CA GLU A 34 29.25 -12.63 37.65
C GLU A 34 28.53 -12.23 36.34
N GLU A 35 27.69 -11.19 36.48
CA GLU A 35 27.02 -10.42 35.44
C GLU A 35 28.07 -9.85 34.47
N ASP A 36 28.24 -10.49 33.30
CA ASP A 36 29.01 -9.92 32.20
C ASP A 36 28.37 -8.57 31.82
N SER A 37 29.16 -7.50 31.90
CA SER A 37 28.75 -6.15 31.52
C SER A 37 28.34 -6.13 30.04
N VAL A 38 27.05 -5.94 29.78
CA VAL A 38 26.56 -5.62 28.44
C VAL A 38 27.10 -4.24 28.10
N ASP A 39 27.98 -4.16 27.10
CA ASP A 39 28.47 -2.88 26.57
C ASP A 39 27.26 -1.99 26.22
N GLU A 40 27.28 -0.76 26.71
CA GLU A 40 26.21 0.22 26.52
C GLU A 40 26.04 0.47 25.01
N VAL A 41 24.93 0.01 24.42
CA VAL A 41 24.64 0.21 22.99
C VAL A 41 24.37 1.70 22.76
N GLU A 42 25.26 2.36 22.02
CA GLU A 42 25.13 3.78 21.69
C GLU A 42 24.03 3.98 20.63
N ILE A 43 22.98 4.73 20.99
CA ILE A 43 21.95 5.19 20.05
C ILE A 43 22.42 6.50 19.44
N LEU A 44 22.56 6.53 18.13
CA LEU A 44 22.97 7.71 17.37
C LEU A 44 21.74 8.45 16.85
N GLU A 45 21.86 9.78 16.73
CA GLU A 45 20.82 10.67 16.20
C GLU A 45 21.33 11.35 14.94
N SER A 46 20.55 11.27 13.86
CA SER A 46 20.84 11.96 12.61
C SER A 46 20.22 13.37 12.60
N ALA A 47 20.75 14.24 11.72
CA ALA A 47 20.18 15.57 11.52
C ALA A 47 18.74 15.55 11.00
N ASP A 48 18.32 14.44 10.38
CA ASP A 48 17.00 14.27 9.77
C ASP A 48 15.99 13.61 10.73
N GLY A 49 16.29 13.58 12.04
CA GLY A 49 15.37 13.12 13.08
C GLY A 49 15.25 11.60 13.18
N TYR A 50 16.21 10.85 12.63
CA TYR A 50 16.29 9.40 12.81
C TYR A 50 17.18 9.06 13.99
N TYR A 51 16.79 8.02 14.72
CA TYR A 51 17.65 7.33 15.68
C TYR A 51 18.07 5.99 15.10
N TYR A 52 19.33 5.63 15.25
CA TYR A 52 19.87 4.42 14.64
C TYR A 52 21.03 3.79 15.40
N TRP A 53 21.27 2.53 15.05
CA TRP A 53 22.13 1.59 15.73
C TRP A 53 23.10 1.03 14.71
N GLU A 54 24.40 1.18 14.93
CA GLU A 54 25.40 0.55 14.07
C GLU A 54 25.66 -0.89 14.49
N ARG A 55 25.74 -1.78 13.51
CA ARG A 55 26.16 -3.18 13.69
C ARG A 55 27.65 -3.31 13.39
N GLU A 56 28.26 -4.39 13.86
CA GLU A 56 29.67 -4.70 13.60
C GLU A 56 30.02 -4.78 12.10
N ASP A 57 29.04 -5.06 11.24
CA ASP A 57 29.22 -5.11 9.78
C ASP A 57 29.18 -3.73 9.09
N GLY A 58 29.02 -2.64 9.87
CA GLY A 58 28.94 -1.27 9.40
C GLY A 58 27.58 -0.86 8.82
N THR A 59 26.58 -1.76 8.82
CA THR A 59 25.19 -1.42 8.50
C THR A 59 24.48 -0.89 9.74
N ILE A 60 23.34 -0.21 9.53
CA ILE A 60 22.57 0.35 10.63
C ILE A 60 21.13 -0.15 10.63
N GLY A 61 20.53 -0.19 11.83
CA GLY A 61 19.09 -0.33 11.99
C GLY A 61 18.45 0.95 12.53
N ILE A 62 17.30 1.33 11.98
CA ILE A 62 16.53 2.49 12.45
C ILE A 62 15.74 2.11 13.69
N SER A 63 15.89 2.86 14.78
CA SER A 63 15.24 2.60 16.07
C SER A 63 14.31 3.70 16.57
N GLY A 64 14.21 4.78 15.83
CA GLY A 64 13.39 5.91 16.21
C GLY A 64 13.26 6.87 15.05
N TYR A 65 12.14 7.59 15.04
CA TYR A 65 11.89 8.68 14.12
C TYR A 65 11.03 9.76 14.76
N GLU A 66 11.47 11.01 14.67
CA GLU A 66 10.77 12.19 15.23
C GLU A 66 10.23 13.14 14.16
N GLY A 67 10.33 12.77 12.88
CA GLY A 67 9.73 13.54 11.79
C GLY A 67 8.19 13.51 11.80
N ASN A 68 7.62 14.48 11.08
CA ASN A 68 6.17 14.73 11.02
C ASN A 68 5.61 14.66 9.58
N GLU A 69 6.33 13.98 8.70
CA GLU A 69 5.98 13.79 7.30
C GLU A 69 4.74 12.91 7.19
N LYS A 70 3.91 13.21 6.18
CA LYS A 70 2.79 12.35 5.79
C LYS A 70 3.24 11.23 4.85
N GLU A 71 4.22 11.50 4.01
CA GLU A 71 4.79 10.53 3.08
C GLU A 71 6.29 10.42 3.39
N LEU A 72 6.69 9.29 3.97
CA LEU A 72 8.06 9.03 4.39
C LEU A 72 8.74 8.06 3.42
N VAL A 73 9.89 8.47 2.90
CA VAL A 73 10.83 7.55 2.23
C VAL A 73 11.99 7.34 3.20
N ILE A 74 12.08 6.15 3.79
CA ILE A 74 13.21 5.81 4.66
C ILE A 74 14.45 5.74 3.78
N PRO A 75 15.54 6.43 4.14
CA PRO A 75 16.72 6.47 3.29
C PRO A 75 17.42 5.10 3.27
N SER A 76 17.93 4.68 2.10
CA SER A 76 18.75 3.47 1.97
C SER A 76 20.13 3.63 2.61
N THR A 77 20.57 4.87 2.82
CA THR A 77 21.79 5.22 3.54
C THR A 77 21.57 6.40 4.47
N LEU A 78 22.08 6.34 5.70
CA LEU A 78 22.01 7.42 6.67
C LEU A 78 23.39 7.60 7.30
N ASP A 79 23.88 8.84 7.37
CA ASP A 79 25.21 9.21 7.89
C ASP A 79 26.38 8.40 7.29
N GLY A 80 26.24 7.95 6.04
CA GLY A 80 27.25 7.16 5.33
C GLY A 80 27.13 5.64 5.51
N HIS A 81 26.18 5.17 6.34
CA HIS A 81 25.93 3.75 6.58
C HIS A 81 24.71 3.26 5.79
N THR A 82 24.71 1.98 5.41
CA THR A 82 23.54 1.35 4.78
C THR A 82 22.49 1.00 5.81
N VAL A 83 21.23 1.39 5.56
CA VAL A 83 20.08 1.02 6.40
C VAL A 83 19.65 -0.40 6.05
N SER A 84 19.83 -1.36 6.97
CA SER A 84 19.58 -2.78 6.72
C SER A 84 18.41 -3.38 7.50
N TRP A 85 17.86 -2.65 8.48
CA TRP A 85 16.88 -3.16 9.42
C TRP A 85 16.00 -2.05 10.02
N ILE A 86 14.72 -2.37 10.29
CA ILE A 86 13.85 -1.52 11.12
C ILE A 86 13.69 -2.19 12.49
N ILE A 87 14.14 -1.50 13.54
CA ILE A 87 14.24 -2.00 14.92
C ILE A 87 12.90 -1.90 15.64
N TRP A 88 12.83 -2.58 16.79
CA TRP A 88 11.71 -2.55 17.71
C TRP A 88 11.19 -1.14 17.95
N GLY A 89 9.91 -0.94 17.67
CA GLY A 89 9.20 0.29 17.97
C GLY A 89 9.68 1.54 17.23
N ALA A 90 10.49 1.42 16.17
CA ALA A 90 11.17 2.55 15.53
C ALA A 90 10.24 3.69 15.09
N PHE A 91 9.04 3.34 14.62
CA PHE A 91 8.00 4.28 14.22
C PHE A 91 6.75 4.15 15.09
N SER A 92 6.81 3.42 16.21
CA SER A 92 5.61 3.08 16.99
C SER A 92 4.89 4.32 17.51
N GLY A 93 3.59 4.36 17.26
CA GLY A 93 2.70 5.45 17.64
C GLY A 93 2.95 6.74 16.88
N ASN A 94 3.55 6.69 15.68
CA ASN A 94 3.64 7.87 14.85
C ASN A 94 2.24 8.29 14.37
N GLU A 95 1.87 9.54 14.64
CA GLU A 95 0.53 10.07 14.39
C GLU A 95 0.42 10.82 13.06
N THR A 96 1.50 10.97 12.28
CA THR A 96 1.51 11.82 11.07
C THR A 96 1.68 11.04 9.78
N ILE A 97 2.45 9.95 9.81
CA ILE A 97 2.81 9.18 8.64
C ILE A 97 1.56 8.47 8.09
N GLU A 98 1.24 8.77 6.84
CA GLU A 98 0.18 8.13 6.07
C GLU A 98 0.75 7.11 5.08
N LYS A 99 1.97 7.31 4.59
CA LYS A 99 2.64 6.42 3.64
C LYS A 99 4.11 6.23 4.00
N VAL A 100 4.61 5.00 3.91
CA VAL A 100 6.03 4.66 4.09
C VAL A 100 6.56 3.90 2.90
N VAL A 101 7.71 4.31 2.39
CA VAL A 101 8.54 3.52 1.48
C VAL A 101 9.78 3.05 2.24
N ILE A 102 9.88 1.73 2.44
CA ILE A 102 11.02 1.10 3.09
C ILE A 102 12.03 0.71 2.00
N PRO A 103 13.33 1.07 2.12
CA PRO A 103 14.30 0.87 1.06
C PRO A 103 14.67 -0.60 0.89
N ASP A 104 15.01 -1.00 -0.34
CA ASP A 104 15.38 -2.38 -0.71
C ASP A 104 16.58 -2.96 0.07
N THR A 105 17.36 -2.10 0.74
CA THR A 105 18.48 -2.51 1.61
C THR A 105 18.01 -3.15 2.91
N VAL A 106 16.75 -2.92 3.32
CA VAL A 106 16.18 -3.47 4.55
C VAL A 106 15.77 -4.93 4.34
N THR A 107 16.24 -5.80 5.23
CA THR A 107 15.99 -7.24 5.18
C THR A 107 15.04 -7.74 6.27
N ALA A 108 14.81 -6.95 7.32
CA ALA A 108 13.87 -7.30 8.38
C ALA A 108 13.16 -6.07 8.95
N ILE A 109 11.93 -6.28 9.42
CA ILE A 109 11.13 -5.30 10.17
C ILE A 109 10.79 -5.94 11.51
N SER A 110 11.17 -5.32 12.61
CA SER A 110 11.05 -5.92 13.94
C SER A 110 9.68 -5.81 14.57
N TYR A 111 9.57 -6.50 15.70
CA TYR A 111 8.50 -6.39 16.66
C TYR A 111 8.06 -4.93 16.90
N HIS A 112 6.76 -4.67 16.76
CA HIS A 112 6.16 -3.35 16.98
C HIS A 112 6.72 -2.18 16.15
N ALA A 113 7.51 -2.41 15.09
CA ALA A 113 8.20 -1.36 14.34
C ALA A 113 7.29 -0.18 13.93
N PHE A 114 6.06 -0.46 13.48
CA PHE A 114 5.04 0.52 13.08
C PHE A 114 3.76 0.38 13.93
N SER A 115 3.85 -0.25 15.10
CA SER A 115 2.69 -0.50 15.96
C SER A 115 2.06 0.82 16.42
N GLY A 116 0.76 0.99 16.20
CA GLY A 116 0.00 2.19 16.58
C GLY A 116 0.15 3.37 15.61
N CYS A 117 0.69 3.16 14.40
CA CYS A 117 0.62 4.17 13.34
C CYS A 117 -0.80 4.20 12.74
N GLU A 118 -1.75 4.79 13.46
CA GLU A 118 -3.19 4.73 13.14
C GLU A 118 -3.53 5.40 11.79
N ASN A 119 -2.74 6.39 11.37
CA ASN A 119 -2.90 7.10 10.09
C ASN A 119 -2.18 6.42 8.92
N LEU A 120 -1.37 5.39 9.17
CA LEU A 120 -0.63 4.67 8.14
C LEU A 120 -1.62 3.91 7.25
N LYS A 121 -1.71 4.34 5.99
CA LYS A 121 -2.55 3.77 4.94
C LYS A 121 -1.77 2.84 4.04
N GLU A 122 -0.49 3.14 3.85
CA GLU A 122 0.32 2.49 2.83
C GLU A 122 1.75 2.23 3.27
N VAL A 123 2.23 1.00 3.01
CA VAL A 123 3.61 0.59 3.23
C VAL A 123 4.11 -0.11 1.99
N THR A 124 5.21 0.40 1.43
CA THR A 124 5.95 -0.30 0.37
C THR A 124 7.07 -1.11 1.02
N LEU A 125 6.89 -2.43 1.06
CA LEU A 125 7.86 -3.37 1.61
C LEU A 125 8.98 -3.68 0.61
N PRO A 126 10.23 -3.84 1.07
CA PRO A 126 11.37 -4.03 0.19
C PRO A 126 11.36 -5.41 -0.47
N SER A 127 11.95 -5.50 -1.65
CA SER A 127 11.99 -6.73 -2.45
C SER A 127 12.88 -7.83 -1.89
N GLY A 128 13.83 -7.46 -1.02
CA GLY A 128 14.67 -8.39 -0.27
C GLY A 128 14.17 -8.75 1.12
N LEU A 129 12.97 -8.29 1.53
CA LEU A 129 12.49 -8.48 2.90
C LEU A 129 12.37 -9.97 3.24
N LYS A 130 12.89 -10.36 4.39
CA LYS A 130 12.89 -11.74 4.89
C LYS A 130 11.95 -11.94 6.07
N GLU A 131 11.88 -10.95 6.96
CA GLU A 131 11.17 -11.09 8.23
C GLU A 131 10.27 -9.88 8.52
N ILE A 132 9.05 -10.18 8.97
CA ILE A 132 8.14 -9.21 9.59
C ILE A 132 7.86 -9.68 11.01
N GLY A 133 8.37 -8.99 12.00
CA GLY A 133 8.27 -9.35 13.41
C GLY A 133 6.86 -9.22 13.99
N SER A 134 6.65 -9.82 15.16
CA SER A 134 5.32 -9.87 15.78
C SER A 134 4.79 -8.47 16.10
N SER A 135 3.50 -8.25 15.86
CA SER A 135 2.83 -6.95 16.04
C SER A 135 3.47 -5.77 15.28
N ALA A 136 4.27 -6.01 14.24
CA ALA A 136 4.97 -4.96 13.49
C ALA A 136 4.04 -3.85 12.98
N PHE A 137 2.83 -4.20 12.51
CA PHE A 137 1.80 -3.28 12.03
C PHE A 137 0.49 -3.40 12.83
N LEU A 138 0.59 -3.77 14.11
CA LEU A 138 -0.56 -3.75 15.02
C LEU A 138 -1.12 -2.32 15.13
N ARG A 139 -2.44 -2.15 15.15
CA ARG A 139 -3.11 -0.82 15.28
C ARG A 139 -2.84 0.15 14.12
N CYS A 140 -2.45 -0.34 12.94
CA CYS A 140 -2.42 0.45 11.71
C CYS A 140 -3.81 0.52 11.05
N SER A 141 -4.78 1.11 11.74
CA SER A 141 -6.21 1.02 11.42
C SER A 141 -6.65 1.65 10.09
N SER A 142 -5.84 2.54 9.51
CA SER A 142 -6.14 3.16 8.20
C SER A 142 -5.67 2.32 7.01
N MET A 143 -4.90 1.25 7.23
CA MET A 143 -4.40 0.38 6.16
C MET A 143 -5.42 -0.71 5.86
N SER A 144 -5.94 -0.75 4.63
CA SER A 144 -6.93 -1.77 4.19
C SER A 144 -6.29 -2.99 3.53
N SER A 145 -5.03 -2.87 3.10
CA SER A 145 -4.30 -3.99 2.53
C SER A 145 -2.79 -3.80 2.65
N ILE A 146 -2.05 -4.89 2.59
CA ILE A 146 -0.59 -4.87 2.50
C ILE A 146 -0.10 -5.89 1.48
N LEU A 147 0.81 -5.46 0.61
CA LEU A 147 1.49 -6.36 -0.31
C LEU A 147 2.73 -6.93 0.35
N VAL A 148 2.72 -8.23 0.61
CA VAL A 148 3.84 -8.95 1.20
C VAL A 148 4.72 -9.56 0.09
N PRO A 149 6.02 -9.22 0.04
CA PRO A 149 6.95 -9.76 -0.95
C PRO A 149 7.08 -11.28 -0.86
N LYS A 150 7.32 -11.95 -2.00
CA LYS A 150 7.53 -13.42 -2.04
C LYS A 150 8.77 -13.86 -1.26
N THR A 151 9.72 -12.95 -1.04
CA THR A 151 10.96 -13.21 -0.31
C THR A 151 10.78 -13.31 1.19
N VAL A 152 9.63 -12.88 1.73
CA VAL A 152 9.34 -12.98 3.15
C VAL A 152 9.19 -14.45 3.51
N GLU A 153 10.02 -14.87 4.46
CA GLU A 153 10.11 -16.23 4.95
C GLU A 153 9.35 -16.39 6.27
N GLU A 154 9.30 -15.33 7.08
CA GLU A 154 8.65 -15.34 8.41
C GLU A 154 7.79 -14.10 8.66
N ILE A 155 6.59 -14.32 9.20
CA ILE A 155 5.66 -13.29 9.66
C ILE A 155 5.25 -13.65 11.09
N GLY A 156 5.61 -12.80 12.04
CA GLY A 156 5.36 -12.99 13.47
C GLY A 156 3.89 -12.82 13.85
N ALA A 157 3.55 -13.27 15.06
CA ALA A 157 2.18 -13.25 15.56
C ALA A 157 1.57 -11.85 15.52
N ASN A 158 0.32 -11.75 15.03
CA ASN A 158 -0.45 -10.51 14.95
C ASN A 158 0.25 -9.36 14.19
N ALA A 159 1.24 -9.65 13.35
CA ALA A 159 2.02 -8.63 12.66
C ALA A 159 1.17 -7.80 11.69
N LEU A 160 0.20 -8.42 11.03
CA LEU A 160 -0.61 -7.83 9.97
C LEU A 160 -2.11 -8.07 10.24
N GLY A 161 -2.95 -7.06 10.06
CA GLY A 161 -4.42 -7.18 10.08
C GLY A 161 -5.06 -7.16 11.47
N TYR A 162 -4.42 -6.59 12.49
CA TYR A 162 -4.94 -6.53 13.87
C TYR A 162 -5.11 -5.09 14.38
N LEU A 163 -6.28 -4.81 14.98
CA LEU A 163 -6.63 -3.55 15.66
C LEU A 163 -6.26 -3.57 17.14
N ASN A 164 -6.27 -4.73 17.79
CA ASN A 164 -5.94 -4.83 19.20
C ASN A 164 -5.46 -6.24 19.54
N ILE A 165 -4.74 -6.38 20.64
CA ILE A 165 -4.44 -7.66 21.27
C ILE A 165 -4.74 -7.50 22.75
N GLU A 166 -5.74 -8.24 23.23
CA GLU A 166 -6.10 -8.28 24.64
C GLU A 166 -5.41 -9.47 25.30
N SER A 167 -4.71 -9.21 26.39
CA SER A 167 -4.19 -10.24 27.28
C SER A 167 -5.28 -10.62 28.28
N ILE A 168 -5.70 -11.87 28.26
CA ILE A 168 -6.73 -12.40 29.15
C ILE A 168 -6.05 -13.38 30.11
N TRP A 169 -6.28 -13.17 31.40
CA TRP A 169 -5.81 -14.09 32.43
C TRP A 169 -6.83 -15.20 32.64
N ASN A 170 -6.38 -16.45 32.56
CA ASN A 170 -7.19 -17.63 32.88
C ASN A 170 -6.90 -18.11 34.30
N GLU A 171 -7.86 -17.89 35.21
CA GLU A 171 -7.74 -18.31 36.61
C GLU A 171 -7.78 -19.83 36.81
N GLU A 172 -8.34 -20.59 35.86
CA GLU A 172 -8.50 -22.04 36.02
C GLU A 172 -7.19 -22.81 35.79
N ASP A 173 -6.33 -22.33 34.89
CA ASP A 173 -5.07 -22.98 34.53
C ASP A 173 -3.81 -22.14 34.79
N ASP A 174 -3.93 -20.94 35.38
CA ASP A 174 -2.82 -20.04 35.72
C ASP A 174 -2.02 -19.61 34.47
N THR A 175 -2.71 -19.43 33.34
CA THR A 175 -2.11 -19.04 32.06
C THR A 175 -2.67 -17.73 31.48
N TRP A 176 -1.87 -17.08 30.62
CA TRP A 176 -2.32 -15.97 29.79
C TRP A 176 -2.76 -16.49 28.42
N THR A 177 -3.92 -16.04 27.95
CA THR A 177 -4.33 -16.13 26.55
C THR A 177 -4.29 -14.75 25.92
N TYR A 178 -4.12 -14.72 24.60
CA TYR A 178 -4.11 -13.48 23.82
C TYR A 178 -5.20 -13.57 22.78
N GLU A 179 -6.14 -12.63 22.81
CA GLU A 179 -7.19 -12.52 21.80
C GLU A 179 -6.98 -11.25 20.98
N GLY A 180 -6.83 -11.42 19.67
CA GLY A 180 -6.60 -10.32 18.75
C GLY A 180 -7.90 -9.87 18.09
N GLU A 181 -8.21 -8.58 18.17
CA GLU A 181 -9.24 -7.95 17.34
C GLU A 181 -8.65 -7.72 15.95
N LYS A 182 -9.26 -8.33 14.91
CA LYS A 182 -8.81 -8.17 13.52
C LYS A 182 -9.38 -6.90 12.91
N MET A 183 -8.66 -6.34 11.95
CA MET A 183 -9.15 -5.25 11.11
C MET A 183 -10.30 -5.75 10.21
N PRO A 184 -11.43 -5.03 10.12
CA PRO A 184 -12.47 -5.35 9.16
C PRO A 184 -11.95 -5.13 7.74
N ASP A 185 -12.35 -6.01 6.82
CA ASP A 185 -12.06 -5.92 5.38
C ASP A 185 -10.56 -5.82 5.00
N PHE A 186 -9.66 -6.17 5.92
CA PHE A 186 -8.22 -6.16 5.66
C PHE A 186 -7.81 -7.34 4.79
N THR A 187 -7.09 -7.05 3.70
CA THR A 187 -6.62 -8.07 2.75
C THR A 187 -5.10 -8.11 2.67
N ILE A 188 -4.52 -9.31 2.85
CA ILE A 188 -3.12 -9.57 2.55
C ILE A 188 -2.99 -9.91 1.07
N LEU A 189 -2.21 -9.10 0.34
CA LEU A 189 -1.85 -9.38 -1.05
C LEU A 189 -0.51 -10.11 -1.05
N GLY A 190 -0.43 -11.26 -1.72
CA GLY A 190 0.80 -12.03 -1.76
C GLY A 190 0.77 -13.13 -2.80
N TYR A 191 1.75 -14.03 -2.73
CA TYR A 191 1.93 -15.07 -3.73
C TYR A 191 1.40 -16.42 -3.23
N GLU A 192 0.87 -17.24 -4.12
CA GLU A 192 0.52 -18.63 -3.82
C GLU A 192 1.75 -19.38 -3.26
N GLY A 193 1.55 -20.13 -2.17
CA GLY A 193 2.58 -20.87 -1.46
C GLY A 193 3.54 -20.01 -0.61
N SER A 194 3.31 -18.69 -0.48
CA SER A 194 4.17 -17.79 0.31
C SER A 194 3.88 -17.83 1.82
N ALA A 195 4.81 -17.30 2.62
CA ALA A 195 4.60 -17.07 4.05
C ALA A 195 3.38 -16.17 4.31
N ALA A 196 3.11 -15.21 3.43
CA ALA A 196 1.93 -14.34 3.50
C ALA A 196 0.62 -15.12 3.39
N GLN A 197 0.54 -16.08 2.46
CA GLN A 197 -0.63 -16.94 2.32
C GLN A 197 -0.81 -17.84 3.55
N ALA A 198 0.29 -18.42 4.04
CA ALA A 198 0.27 -19.26 5.23
C ALA A 198 -0.23 -18.47 6.46
N TYR A 199 0.32 -17.28 6.69
CA TYR A 199 -0.09 -16.38 7.76
C TYR A 199 -1.56 -15.98 7.64
N ALA A 200 -2.02 -15.57 6.45
CA ALA A 200 -3.40 -15.18 6.24
C ALA A 200 -4.38 -16.33 6.54
N LYS A 201 -4.03 -17.55 6.11
CA LYS A 201 -4.81 -18.76 6.39
C LYS A 201 -4.85 -19.12 7.87
N GLU A 202 -3.70 -19.07 8.55
CA GLU A 202 -3.59 -19.40 9.98
C GLU A 202 -4.42 -18.45 10.84
N ASN A 203 -4.43 -17.17 10.46
CA ASN A 203 -5.10 -16.12 11.21
C ASN A 203 -6.52 -15.82 10.71
N ASP A 204 -7.05 -16.56 9.73
CA ASP A 204 -8.36 -16.31 9.11
C ASP A 204 -8.52 -14.82 8.73
N ILE A 205 -7.59 -14.36 7.88
CA ILE A 205 -7.53 -13.03 7.27
C ILE A 205 -7.67 -13.20 5.75
N ALA A 206 -8.37 -12.27 5.09
CA ALA A 206 -8.55 -12.34 3.64
C ALA A 206 -7.20 -12.32 2.91
N PHE A 207 -7.05 -13.19 1.92
CA PHE A 207 -5.86 -13.29 1.09
C PHE A 207 -6.23 -13.17 -0.38
N ALA A 208 -5.55 -12.30 -1.11
CA ALA A 208 -5.65 -12.22 -2.56
C ALA A 208 -4.31 -12.60 -3.19
N ALA A 209 -4.34 -13.70 -3.95
CA ALA A 209 -3.20 -14.17 -4.71
C ALA A 209 -2.88 -13.23 -5.87
N LEU A 210 -1.61 -12.88 -5.99
CA LEU A 210 -1.08 -12.06 -7.08
C LEU A 210 -0.68 -12.93 -8.27
N ALA A 211 -0.83 -12.37 -9.48
CA ALA A 211 -0.28 -12.95 -10.69
C ALA A 211 1.20 -12.61 -10.83
N GLU A 212 1.99 -13.61 -11.20
CA GLU A 212 3.36 -13.38 -11.66
C GLU A 212 3.32 -13.01 -13.14
N TYR A 213 3.72 -11.76 -13.44
CA TYR A 213 3.87 -11.28 -14.80
C TYR A 213 5.35 -11.18 -15.16
N ASN A 214 5.72 -11.49 -16.41
CA ASN A 214 7.13 -11.46 -16.82
C ASN A 214 7.73 -10.05 -16.86
N ASP A 215 6.89 -9.02 -16.91
CA ASP A 215 7.24 -7.61 -17.13
C ASP A 215 6.80 -6.68 -15.99
N VAL A 216 6.49 -7.24 -14.82
CA VAL A 216 6.14 -6.48 -13.60
C VAL A 216 7.05 -6.92 -12.46
N ASN A 217 8.03 -6.08 -12.13
CA ASN A 217 9.05 -6.37 -11.12
C ASN A 217 8.78 -5.57 -9.85
N GLN A 218 9.14 -6.09 -8.67
CA GLN A 218 8.83 -5.44 -7.39
C GLN A 218 9.38 -4.02 -7.23
N GLY A 219 10.54 -3.72 -7.84
CA GLY A 219 11.12 -2.38 -7.83
C GLY A 219 10.44 -1.39 -8.77
N ASP A 220 9.50 -1.83 -9.61
CA ASP A 220 8.78 -0.94 -10.50
C ASP A 220 7.80 -0.06 -9.70
N TRP A 221 7.80 1.25 -9.97
CA TRP A 221 6.92 2.20 -9.29
C TRP A 221 5.43 1.83 -9.38
N TYR A 222 5.04 1.07 -10.40
CA TYR A 222 3.67 0.61 -10.63
C TYR A 222 3.34 -0.76 -10.04
N TYR A 223 4.33 -1.49 -9.53
CA TYR A 223 4.19 -2.89 -9.15
C TYR A 223 3.02 -3.14 -8.20
N ARG A 224 2.90 -2.35 -7.14
CA ARG A 224 1.81 -2.50 -6.16
C ARG A 224 0.44 -2.23 -6.79
N TYR A 225 0.33 -1.24 -7.67
CA TYR A 225 -0.94 -0.84 -8.27
C TYR A 225 -1.41 -1.86 -9.31
N VAL A 226 -0.48 -2.40 -10.11
CA VAL A 226 -0.77 -3.48 -11.05
C VAL A 226 -1.27 -4.72 -10.32
N ASN A 227 -0.59 -5.11 -9.25
CA ASN A 227 -0.97 -6.23 -8.41
C ASN A 227 -2.33 -6.00 -7.71
N TRP A 228 -2.57 -4.80 -7.18
CA TRP A 228 -3.86 -4.41 -6.61
C TRP A 228 -4.99 -4.49 -7.65
N ALA A 229 -4.76 -3.97 -8.87
CA ALA A 229 -5.76 -3.98 -9.93
C ALA A 229 -6.07 -5.42 -10.39
N TYR A 230 -5.09 -6.32 -10.36
CA TYR A 230 -5.29 -7.74 -10.60
C TYR A 230 -6.08 -8.41 -9.48
N ALA A 231 -5.66 -8.22 -8.22
CA ALA A 231 -6.30 -8.80 -7.04
C ALA A 231 -7.79 -8.41 -6.92
N ASN A 232 -8.13 -7.19 -7.32
CA ASN A 232 -9.52 -6.69 -7.36
C ASN A 232 -10.26 -7.04 -8.65
N GLY A 233 -9.68 -7.88 -9.51
CA GLY A 233 -10.30 -8.34 -10.75
C GLY A 233 -10.49 -7.27 -11.83
N LEU A 234 -9.93 -6.06 -11.65
CA LEU A 234 -10.12 -4.92 -12.54
C LEU A 234 -9.34 -5.08 -13.84
N MET A 235 -8.09 -5.52 -13.73
CA MET A 235 -7.15 -5.64 -14.85
C MET A 235 -6.51 -7.03 -14.88
N LYS A 236 -6.24 -7.55 -16.08
CA LYS A 236 -5.55 -8.84 -16.29
C LYS A 236 -4.45 -8.66 -17.33
N GLY A 237 -3.38 -9.42 -17.22
CA GLY A 237 -2.36 -9.52 -18.26
C GLY A 237 -2.81 -10.32 -19.48
N TYR A 238 -1.90 -10.47 -20.43
CA TYR A 238 -2.07 -11.20 -21.67
C TYR A 238 -1.71 -12.68 -21.50
N GLU A 239 -2.10 -13.50 -22.48
CA GLU A 239 -1.87 -14.95 -22.47
C GLU A 239 -0.37 -15.33 -22.50
N ASN A 240 0.50 -14.43 -22.92
CA ASN A 240 1.95 -14.64 -22.94
C ASN A 240 2.60 -14.50 -21.55
N GLY A 241 1.83 -14.16 -20.51
CA GLY A 241 2.31 -13.94 -19.16
C GLY A 241 2.76 -12.51 -18.87
N ASP A 242 2.62 -11.57 -19.81
CA ASP A 242 2.94 -10.16 -19.60
C ASP A 242 1.71 -9.39 -19.11
N PHE A 243 1.89 -8.38 -18.27
CA PHE A 243 0.85 -7.40 -17.95
C PHE A 243 0.76 -6.29 -18.99
N GLY A 244 1.87 -5.93 -19.63
CA GLY A 244 2.00 -4.79 -20.54
C GLY A 244 1.86 -3.43 -19.85
N PRO A 245 2.65 -3.10 -18.80
CA PRO A 245 2.46 -1.87 -18.02
C PRO A 245 2.58 -0.59 -18.86
N ALA A 246 3.44 -0.61 -19.88
CA ALA A 246 3.67 0.50 -20.80
C ALA A 246 2.68 0.58 -21.96
N ASP A 247 1.85 -0.45 -22.18
CA ASP A 247 0.89 -0.44 -23.29
C ASP A 247 -0.22 0.58 -23.04
N ASN A 248 -0.62 1.24 -24.12
CA ASN A 248 -1.68 2.22 -24.10
C ASN A 248 -3.03 1.55 -23.88
N LEU A 249 -3.83 2.11 -22.97
CA LEU A 249 -5.17 1.64 -22.69
C LEU A 249 -6.16 2.26 -23.68
N THR A 250 -7.11 1.46 -24.19
CA THR A 250 -8.20 1.97 -25.02
C THR A 250 -9.38 2.45 -24.19
N ARG A 251 -10.25 3.29 -24.78
CA ARG A 251 -11.49 3.76 -24.14
C ARG A 251 -12.43 2.61 -23.76
N GLY A 252 -12.54 1.58 -24.60
CA GLY A 252 -13.34 0.39 -24.33
C GLY A 252 -12.79 -0.44 -23.16
N GLN A 253 -11.47 -0.59 -23.08
CA GLN A 253 -10.81 -1.26 -21.95
C GLN A 253 -11.06 -0.51 -20.64
N PHE A 254 -11.04 0.83 -20.66
CA PHE A 254 -11.33 1.60 -19.44
C PHE A 254 -12.80 1.49 -18.99
N ALA A 255 -13.74 1.46 -19.93
CA ALA A 255 -15.14 1.20 -19.61
C ALA A 255 -15.31 -0.17 -18.93
N ILE A 256 -14.61 -1.21 -19.41
CA ILE A 256 -14.61 -2.55 -18.77
C ILE A 256 -14.07 -2.47 -17.33
N ILE A 257 -12.98 -1.72 -17.09
CA ILE A 257 -12.40 -1.59 -15.75
C ILE A 257 -13.43 -0.99 -14.77
N LEU A 258 -14.12 0.08 -15.15
CA LEU A 258 -15.15 0.70 -14.32
C LEU A 258 -16.38 -0.21 -14.13
N HIS A 259 -16.79 -0.92 -15.17
CA HIS A 259 -17.90 -1.88 -15.09
C HIS A 259 -17.60 -3.03 -14.12
N ARG A 260 -16.36 -3.56 -14.14
CA ARG A 260 -15.89 -4.55 -13.18
C ARG A 260 -15.87 -4.02 -11.75
N TYR A 261 -15.39 -2.79 -11.57
CA TYR A 261 -15.38 -2.14 -10.27
C TYR A 261 -16.81 -1.95 -9.71
N GLU A 262 -17.81 -1.75 -10.57
CA GLU A 262 -19.24 -1.69 -10.19
C GLU A 262 -19.88 -3.09 -9.98
N GLY A 263 -19.10 -4.17 -10.05
CA GLY A 263 -19.62 -5.54 -9.86
C GLY A 263 -20.28 -6.12 -11.11
N THR A 264 -19.93 -5.63 -12.30
CA THR A 264 -20.40 -6.10 -13.61
C THR A 264 -21.93 -6.13 -13.77
N PRO A 265 -22.64 -5.00 -13.57
CA PRO A 265 -24.09 -4.96 -13.70
C PRO A 265 -24.57 -5.38 -15.10
N ASP A 266 -25.61 -6.21 -15.16
CA ASP A 266 -26.22 -6.66 -16.40
C ASP A 266 -26.83 -5.48 -17.19
N VAL A 267 -26.72 -5.55 -18.52
CA VAL A 267 -27.41 -4.63 -19.43
C VAL A 267 -28.36 -5.40 -20.34
N THR A 268 -29.55 -4.84 -20.56
CA THR A 268 -30.58 -5.47 -21.39
C THR A 268 -30.79 -4.75 -22.73
N GLU A 269 -30.21 -3.55 -22.87
CA GLU A 269 -30.36 -2.72 -24.06
C GLU A 269 -29.17 -2.87 -25.01
N LYS A 270 -29.37 -2.50 -26.28
CA LYS A 270 -28.29 -2.45 -27.26
C LYS A 270 -27.58 -1.10 -27.21
N SER A 271 -26.31 -1.11 -27.61
CA SER A 271 -25.57 0.15 -27.75
C SER A 271 -26.24 1.08 -28.77
N THR A 272 -26.30 2.34 -28.41
CA THR A 272 -26.69 3.44 -29.31
C THR A 272 -25.48 4.10 -29.97
N PHE A 273 -24.26 3.62 -29.72
CA PHE A 273 -23.06 3.99 -30.48
C PHE A 273 -22.93 3.10 -31.72
N PRO A 274 -22.83 3.66 -32.94
CA PRO A 274 -22.81 2.86 -34.18
C PRO A 274 -21.61 1.90 -34.31
N ASP A 275 -20.49 2.22 -33.65
CA ASP A 275 -19.23 1.48 -33.68
C ASP A 275 -19.08 0.48 -32.52
N VAL A 276 -20.14 0.27 -31.73
CA VAL A 276 -20.17 -0.72 -30.64
C VAL A 276 -21.18 -1.79 -31.00
N ALA A 277 -20.70 -2.85 -31.65
CA ALA A 277 -21.54 -3.99 -32.03
C ALA A 277 -22.01 -4.79 -30.80
N ASP A 278 -23.10 -5.53 -30.95
CA ASP A 278 -23.67 -6.38 -29.90
C ASP A 278 -22.77 -7.59 -29.60
N GLY A 279 -22.66 -7.96 -28.32
CA GLY A 279 -21.93 -9.16 -27.88
C GLY A 279 -20.40 -9.13 -27.99
N LEU A 280 -19.76 -7.97 -28.20
CA LEU A 280 -18.31 -7.85 -28.08
C LEU A 280 -17.91 -7.76 -26.60
N TYR A 281 -16.67 -8.12 -26.30
CA TYR A 281 -16.16 -8.21 -24.92
C TYR A 281 -16.24 -6.88 -24.12
N TYR A 282 -16.38 -5.75 -24.80
CA TYR A 282 -16.55 -4.42 -24.21
C TYR A 282 -17.98 -3.88 -24.27
N SER A 283 -18.90 -4.54 -24.99
CA SER A 283 -20.19 -3.96 -25.36
C SER A 283 -21.01 -3.62 -24.13
N ASP A 284 -21.15 -4.58 -23.20
CA ASP A 284 -21.97 -4.42 -22.00
C ASP A 284 -21.45 -3.28 -21.11
N ALA A 285 -20.13 -3.24 -20.93
CA ALA A 285 -19.47 -2.19 -20.16
C ALA A 285 -19.71 -0.79 -20.77
N ILE A 286 -19.63 -0.65 -22.09
CA ILE A 286 -19.87 0.63 -22.77
C ILE A 286 -21.36 1.02 -22.71
N ILE A 287 -22.27 0.06 -22.85
CA ILE A 287 -23.72 0.27 -22.74
C ILE A 287 -24.07 0.76 -21.34
N TRP A 288 -23.60 0.06 -20.31
CA TRP A 288 -23.76 0.45 -18.92
C TRP A 288 -23.20 1.85 -18.68
N ALA A 289 -21.94 2.08 -19.07
CA ALA A 289 -21.27 3.35 -18.84
C ALA A 289 -21.97 4.52 -19.56
N LYS A 290 -22.62 4.26 -20.71
CA LYS A 290 -23.44 5.27 -21.39
C LYS A 290 -24.72 5.54 -20.62
N GLY A 291 -25.42 4.49 -20.19
CA GLY A 291 -26.67 4.57 -19.43
C GLY A 291 -26.51 5.32 -18.10
N THR A 292 -25.35 5.19 -17.47
CA THR A 292 -24.99 5.90 -16.22
C THR A 292 -24.39 7.28 -16.45
N GLY A 293 -24.11 7.66 -17.69
CA GLY A 293 -23.48 8.94 -18.04
C GLY A 293 -21.97 9.01 -17.78
N VAL A 294 -21.34 7.88 -17.43
CA VAL A 294 -19.88 7.75 -17.25
C VAL A 294 -19.13 8.02 -18.55
N VAL A 295 -19.68 7.56 -19.69
CA VAL A 295 -19.12 7.82 -21.01
C VAL A 295 -20.04 8.61 -21.92
N GLY A 296 -19.42 9.36 -22.83
CA GLY A 296 -20.06 9.94 -24.01
C GLY A 296 -19.35 9.50 -25.29
N GLY A 297 -19.94 9.83 -26.43
CA GLY A 297 -19.34 9.62 -27.75
C GLY A 297 -18.74 10.91 -28.32
N TYR A 298 -18.03 10.77 -29.43
CA TYR A 298 -17.56 11.89 -30.23
C TYR A 298 -18.72 12.55 -30.99
N ALA A 299 -18.43 13.71 -31.60
CA ALA A 299 -19.41 14.48 -32.37
C ALA A 299 -20.02 13.72 -33.56
N ASN A 300 -19.31 12.71 -34.09
CA ASN A 300 -19.81 11.83 -35.15
C ASN A 300 -20.76 10.72 -34.65
N GLY A 301 -21.03 10.67 -33.35
CA GLY A 301 -21.90 9.68 -32.71
C GLY A 301 -21.20 8.37 -32.33
N ASN A 302 -19.93 8.17 -32.67
CA ASN A 302 -19.16 6.97 -32.30
C ASN A 302 -18.59 7.07 -30.89
N PHE A 303 -18.28 5.92 -30.29
CA PHE A 303 -17.59 5.85 -29.01
C PHE A 303 -16.06 5.78 -29.13
N GLY A 304 -15.54 5.08 -30.14
CA GLY A 304 -14.13 4.78 -30.33
C GLY A 304 -13.59 3.75 -29.34
N PRO A 305 -14.09 2.50 -29.30
CA PRO A 305 -13.70 1.52 -28.28
C PRO A 305 -12.21 1.13 -28.34
N ASP A 306 -11.61 1.15 -29.53
CA ASP A 306 -10.21 0.80 -29.77
C ASP A 306 -9.27 2.02 -29.77
N ASP A 307 -9.81 3.24 -29.64
CA ASP A 307 -9.00 4.45 -29.58
C ASP A 307 -8.26 4.50 -28.24
N TYR A 308 -6.97 4.80 -28.31
CA TYR A 308 -6.17 5.06 -27.12
C TYR A 308 -6.66 6.31 -26.39
N MET A 309 -6.66 6.21 -25.07
CA MET A 309 -7.21 7.25 -24.22
C MET A 309 -6.11 8.23 -23.78
N THR A 310 -6.38 9.53 -23.88
CA THR A 310 -5.51 10.55 -23.26
C THR A 310 -5.72 10.62 -21.75
N ARG A 311 -4.75 11.13 -21.00
CA ARG A 311 -4.87 11.31 -19.54
C ARG A 311 -6.06 12.17 -19.14
N GLU A 312 -6.38 13.21 -19.90
CA GLU A 312 -7.53 14.06 -19.63
C GLU A 312 -8.88 13.37 -19.92
N GLN A 313 -8.92 12.46 -20.89
CA GLN A 313 -10.10 11.63 -21.15
C GLN A 313 -10.31 10.62 -20.01
N LEU A 314 -9.23 10.00 -19.51
CA LEU A 314 -9.26 9.13 -18.33
C LEU A 314 -9.83 9.89 -17.13
N ALA A 315 -9.28 11.07 -16.82
CA ALA A 315 -9.75 11.92 -15.74
C ALA A 315 -11.23 12.29 -15.90
N THR A 316 -11.66 12.59 -17.13
CA THR A 316 -13.06 12.93 -17.43
C THR A 316 -14.00 11.75 -17.18
N MET A 317 -13.63 10.54 -17.58
CA MET A 317 -14.43 9.34 -17.30
C MET A 317 -14.49 9.05 -15.79
N MET A 318 -13.37 9.19 -15.08
CA MET A 318 -13.34 9.03 -13.61
C MET A 318 -14.21 10.07 -12.88
N TYR A 319 -14.16 11.33 -13.31
CA TYR A 319 -14.99 12.40 -12.76
C TYR A 319 -16.48 12.13 -12.94
N ARG A 320 -16.88 11.63 -14.12
CA ARG A 320 -18.27 11.26 -14.38
C ARG A 320 -18.69 10.03 -13.58
N TYR A 321 -17.81 9.06 -13.42
CA TYR A 321 -18.03 7.93 -12.52
C TYR A 321 -18.23 8.37 -11.07
N ALA A 322 -17.40 9.28 -10.57
CA ALA A 322 -17.57 9.87 -9.25
C ALA A 322 -18.94 10.56 -9.09
N LYS A 323 -19.40 11.30 -10.10
CA LYS A 323 -20.75 11.89 -10.11
C LYS A 323 -21.85 10.84 -10.08
N TYR A 324 -21.71 9.77 -10.86
CA TYR A 324 -22.66 8.67 -10.87
C TYR A 324 -22.76 8.00 -9.48
N LYS A 325 -21.64 7.83 -8.78
CA LYS A 325 -21.60 7.31 -7.40
C LYS A 325 -22.07 8.32 -6.34
N GLY A 326 -22.29 9.58 -6.70
CA GLY A 326 -22.65 10.64 -5.75
C GLY A 326 -21.49 11.12 -4.88
N TYR A 327 -20.24 10.85 -5.28
CA TYR A 327 -19.05 11.30 -4.56
C TYR A 327 -18.80 12.81 -4.73
N ASP A 328 -18.02 13.39 -3.81
CA ASP A 328 -17.65 14.81 -3.86
C ASP A 328 -16.86 15.14 -5.13
N THR A 329 -17.50 15.94 -5.98
CA THR A 329 -16.99 16.44 -7.25
C THR A 329 -17.04 17.97 -7.34
N GLU A 330 -17.27 18.64 -6.21
CA GLU A 330 -17.40 20.11 -6.16
C GLU A 330 -16.06 20.81 -6.01
N LYS A 331 -15.11 20.18 -5.29
CA LYS A 331 -13.79 20.75 -5.03
C LYS A 331 -12.79 20.39 -6.13
N GLY A 332 -12.29 21.43 -6.80
CA GLY A 332 -11.12 21.37 -7.68
C GLY A 332 -9.95 22.19 -7.13
N THR A 333 -8.83 22.15 -7.84
CA THR A 333 -7.65 22.98 -7.56
C THR A 333 -7.22 23.78 -8.78
N ASP A 334 -6.51 24.88 -8.55
CA ASP A 334 -5.82 25.57 -9.63
C ASP A 334 -4.69 24.68 -10.19
N LEU A 335 -4.63 24.58 -11.52
CA LEU A 335 -3.65 23.79 -12.25
C LEU A 335 -2.42 24.62 -12.65
N THR A 336 -2.38 25.93 -12.40
CA THR A 336 -1.27 26.81 -12.79
C THR A 336 0.10 26.41 -12.23
N ALA A 337 0.14 25.56 -11.20
CA ALA A 337 1.38 24.97 -10.69
C ALA A 337 2.06 24.01 -11.69
N PHE A 338 1.33 23.51 -12.69
CA PHE A 338 1.84 22.63 -13.73
C PHE A 338 2.19 23.43 -14.99
N PRO A 339 3.44 23.35 -15.51
CA PRO A 339 3.87 24.14 -16.66
C PRO A 339 3.05 23.90 -17.94
N ASP A 340 2.46 22.71 -18.08
CA ASP A 340 1.70 22.27 -19.25
C ASP A 340 0.18 22.33 -19.05
N ALA A 341 -0.32 22.99 -17.99
CA ALA A 341 -1.74 23.11 -17.71
C ALA A 341 -2.55 23.75 -18.86
N GLY A 342 -1.93 24.61 -19.67
CA GLY A 342 -2.54 25.18 -20.87
C GLY A 342 -2.84 24.17 -21.99
N ASN A 343 -2.36 22.93 -21.89
CA ASN A 343 -2.67 21.84 -22.82
C ASN A 343 -3.91 21.03 -22.41
N VAL A 344 -4.52 21.35 -21.25
CA VAL A 344 -5.81 20.77 -20.86
C VAL A 344 -6.89 21.37 -21.75
N THR A 345 -7.70 20.53 -22.37
CA THR A 345 -8.81 21.01 -23.19
C THR A 345 -9.98 21.47 -22.32
N GLU A 346 -10.74 22.45 -22.83
CA GLU A 346 -11.88 23.05 -22.11
C GLU A 346 -12.87 22.01 -21.57
N PHE A 347 -13.13 20.93 -22.32
CA PHE A 347 -14.07 19.89 -21.88
C PHE A 347 -13.58 19.12 -20.64
N ALA A 348 -12.26 19.07 -20.42
CA ALA A 348 -11.62 18.30 -19.37
C ALA A 348 -11.16 19.15 -18.18
N GLU A 349 -11.17 20.47 -18.28
CA GLU A 349 -10.66 21.39 -17.23
C GLU A 349 -11.20 21.06 -15.84
N THR A 350 -12.53 20.92 -15.71
CA THR A 350 -13.16 20.60 -14.42
C THR A 350 -12.73 19.23 -13.90
N ALA A 351 -12.66 18.22 -14.77
CA ALA A 351 -12.30 16.87 -14.37
C ALA A 351 -10.82 16.75 -13.99
N MET A 352 -9.93 17.41 -14.74
CA MET A 352 -8.50 17.48 -14.42
C MET A 352 -8.26 18.22 -13.11
N SER A 353 -8.89 19.39 -12.92
CA SER A 353 -8.82 20.15 -11.68
C SER A 353 -9.28 19.33 -10.47
N TRP A 354 -10.39 18.61 -10.60
CA TRP A 354 -10.88 17.70 -9.56
C TRP A 354 -9.93 16.53 -9.31
N ALA A 355 -9.44 15.87 -10.36
CA ALA A 355 -8.57 14.69 -10.23
C ALA A 355 -7.24 15.03 -9.53
N VAL A 356 -6.70 16.22 -9.78
CA VAL A 356 -5.50 16.72 -9.08
C VAL A 356 -5.83 17.07 -7.63
N ALA A 357 -6.94 17.78 -7.38
CA ALA A 357 -7.35 18.13 -6.02
C ALA A 357 -7.58 16.91 -5.12
N LYS A 358 -8.04 15.80 -5.70
CA LYS A 358 -8.25 14.52 -5.01
C LYS A 358 -7.01 13.62 -4.98
N GLY A 359 -5.87 14.08 -5.52
CA GLY A 359 -4.62 13.31 -5.53
C GLY A 359 -4.61 12.11 -6.49
N LEU A 360 -5.63 11.96 -7.34
CA LEU A 360 -5.69 10.88 -8.32
C LEU A 360 -4.59 11.05 -9.37
N ILE A 361 -4.39 12.30 -9.80
CA ILE A 361 -3.33 12.72 -10.72
C ILE A 361 -2.39 13.67 -9.98
N THR A 362 -1.13 13.26 -9.84
CA THR A 362 -0.08 14.03 -9.13
C THR A 362 0.91 14.71 -10.07
N GLY A 363 0.74 14.53 -11.39
CA GLY A 363 1.73 14.89 -12.40
C GLY A 363 2.87 13.87 -12.52
N ASP A 364 3.67 14.04 -13.57
CA ASP A 364 4.84 13.26 -13.93
C ASP A 364 5.98 14.24 -14.25
N ASN A 365 7.04 14.21 -13.44
CA ASN A 365 8.16 15.16 -13.52
C ASN A 365 7.72 16.63 -13.56
N GLY A 366 6.68 16.97 -12.78
CA GLY A 366 6.12 18.32 -12.68
C GLY A 366 5.07 18.68 -13.76
N ASN A 367 4.77 17.81 -14.72
CA ASN A 367 3.78 18.05 -15.78
C ASN A 367 2.51 17.20 -15.61
N LEU A 368 1.36 17.68 -16.07
CA LEU A 368 0.10 16.92 -16.09
C LEU A 368 0.07 15.88 -17.21
N ASN A 369 0.69 16.20 -18.34
CA ASN A 369 0.67 15.48 -19.61
C ASN A 369 -0.76 15.17 -20.10
N PRO A 370 -1.68 16.15 -20.20
CA PRO A 370 -3.12 15.89 -20.41
C PRO A 370 -3.42 15.19 -21.74
N GLN A 371 -2.67 15.54 -22.80
CA GLN A 371 -2.78 14.92 -24.13
C GLN A 371 -1.97 13.62 -24.28
N GLY A 372 -1.12 13.30 -23.30
CA GLY A 372 -0.36 12.05 -23.28
C GLY A 372 -1.29 10.85 -23.12
N THR A 373 -0.92 9.73 -23.75
CA THR A 373 -1.71 8.50 -23.65
C THR A 373 -1.62 7.89 -22.25
N ALA A 374 -2.75 7.48 -21.70
CA ALA A 374 -2.80 6.74 -20.45
C ALA A 374 -2.43 5.28 -20.71
N ASN A 375 -1.32 4.83 -20.15
CA ASN A 375 -0.93 3.42 -20.19
C ASN A 375 -1.61 2.62 -19.06
N ARG A 376 -1.45 1.31 -19.12
CA ARG A 376 -2.07 0.36 -18.17
C ARG A 376 -1.57 0.56 -16.74
N ALA A 377 -0.27 0.82 -16.53
CA ALA A 377 0.29 1.11 -15.20
C ALA A 377 -0.28 2.38 -14.56
N VAL A 378 -0.36 3.47 -15.34
CA VAL A 378 -0.98 4.73 -14.92
C VAL A 378 -2.46 4.53 -14.58
N THR A 379 -3.17 3.74 -15.38
CA THR A 379 -4.58 3.43 -15.13
C THR A 379 -4.77 2.67 -13.82
N ALA A 380 -3.97 1.63 -13.57
CA ALA A 380 -4.01 0.87 -12.32
C ALA A 380 -3.76 1.78 -11.10
N THR A 381 -2.80 2.70 -11.22
CA THR A 381 -2.46 3.70 -10.20
C THR A 381 -3.62 4.64 -9.90
N ILE A 382 -4.25 5.20 -10.94
CA ILE A 382 -5.38 6.13 -10.77
C ILE A 382 -6.61 5.42 -10.18
N MET A 383 -6.88 4.19 -10.61
CA MET A 383 -7.97 3.39 -10.03
C MET A 383 -7.74 3.11 -8.55
N ASN A 384 -6.53 2.69 -8.17
CA ASN A 384 -6.20 2.45 -6.77
C ASN A 384 -6.37 3.72 -5.91
N ARG A 385 -5.80 4.85 -6.33
CA ARG A 385 -5.95 6.15 -5.64
C ARG A 385 -7.41 6.61 -5.54
N PHE A 386 -8.23 6.27 -6.55
CA PHE A 386 -9.66 6.59 -6.50
C PHE A 386 -10.38 5.80 -5.41
N VAL A 387 -10.05 4.53 -5.25
CA VAL A 387 -10.57 3.71 -4.15
C VAL A 387 -10.06 4.21 -2.81
N GLU A 388 -8.81 4.65 -2.70
CA GLU A 388 -8.31 5.25 -1.45
C GLU A 388 -9.02 6.57 -1.10
N ALA A 389 -9.41 7.35 -2.11
CA ALA A 389 -10.05 8.65 -1.91
C ALA A 389 -11.56 8.55 -1.60
N PHE A 390 -12.23 7.48 -2.05
CA PHE A 390 -13.69 7.37 -2.04
C PHE A 390 -14.26 6.00 -1.67
N GLY A 391 -13.41 4.98 -1.47
CA GLY A 391 -13.82 3.67 -1.01
C GLY A 391 -14.47 3.78 0.37
N GLU A 392 -15.60 3.09 0.54
CA GLU A 392 -16.31 2.96 1.82
C GLU A 392 -15.66 1.90 2.71
#